data_AF-A5KRP5-F1
#
_entry.id   AF-A5KRP5-F1
#
_cell.length_a   1.000
_cell.length_b   1.000
_cell.length_c   1.000
_cell.angle_alpha   90.00
_cell.angle_beta   90.00
_cell.angle_gamma   90.00
#
_symmetry.space_group_name_H-M   'P 1'
#
loop_
_entity.id
_entity.type
_entity.pdbx_description
1 polymer ?
#
loop_
_entity_poly.entity_id
_entity_poly.type
_entity_poly.pdbx_seq_one_letter_code
_entity_poly.pdbx_strand_id
1 'polypeptide(L)' 'MEKPYKINEKDIESVIRWLKVNDPENATRDKAIALLKDLKAGFHGMAHNNPELLAKLKQELDSNRTQG' A
#
# COMPACT_ATOMS: atom_id res chain seq x y z
N MET A 1 21.27 -2.68 3.10
CA MET A 1 20.53 -2.28 1.88
C MET A 1 19.28 -3.12 1.80
N GLU A 2 18.12 -2.55 2.11
CA GLU A 2 16.84 -3.25 1.97
C GLU A 2 16.53 -3.45 0.48
N LYS A 3 16.07 -4.65 0.11
CA LYS A 3 15.75 -4.95 -1.29
C LYS A 3 14.61 -4.04 -1.75
N PRO A 4 14.65 -3.47 -2.97
CA PRO A 4 13.58 -2.63 -3.46
C PRO A 4 12.27 -3.43 -3.48
N TYR A 5 11.23 -2.87 -2.85
CA TYR A 5 9.92 -3.51 -2.80
C TYR A 5 9.39 -3.78 -4.21
N LYS A 6 9.06 -5.05 -4.46
CA LYS A 6 8.42 -5.55 -5.68
C LYS A 6 7.03 -6.05 -5.33
N ILE A 7 6.04 -5.55 -6.05
CA ILE A 7 4.66 -6.05 -5.98
C ILE A 7 4.69 -7.55 -6.28
N ASN A 8 4.17 -8.35 -5.35
CA ASN A 8 4.03 -9.79 -5.48
C ASN A 8 2.55 -10.20 -5.58
N GLU A 9 2.29 -11.49 -5.81
CA GLU A 9 0.92 -11.98 -5.98
C GLU A 9 0.07 -11.83 -4.72
N LYS A 10 0.65 -11.95 -3.52
CA LYS A 10 -0.07 -11.77 -2.26
C LYS A 10 -0.56 -10.34 -2.09
N ASP A 11 0.22 -9.36 -2.53
CA ASP A 11 -0.18 -7.94 -2.52
C ASP A 11 -1.38 -7.72 -3.44
N ILE A 12 -1.32 -8.28 -4.65
CA ILE A 12 -2.39 -8.22 -5.64
C ILE A 12 -3.66 -8.87 -5.09
N GLU A 13 -3.57 -10.07 -4.54
CA GLU A 13 -4.73 -10.77 -3.94
C GLU A 13 -5.34 -10.01 -2.78
N SER A 14 -4.52 -9.40 -1.92
CA SER A 14 -5.00 -8.61 -0.78
C SER A 14 -5.78 -7.39 -1.25
N VAL A 15 -5.30 -6.70 -2.30
CA VAL A 15 -6.01 -5.57 -2.89
C VAL A 15 -7.26 -6.02 -3.63
N ILE A 16 -7.25 -7.16 -4.34
CA ILE A 16 -8.47 -7.73 -4.93
C ILE A 16 -9.52 -8.02 -3.85
N ARG A 17 -9.14 -8.59 -2.69
CA ARG A 17 -10.07 -8.83 -1.58
C ARG A 17 -10.64 -7.53 -1.03
N TRP A 18 -9.80 -6.50 -0.89
CA TRP A 18 -10.26 -5.17 -0.47
C TRP A 18 -11.22 -4.55 -1.49
N LEU A 19 -10.91 -4.65 -2.79
CA LEU A 19 -11.78 -4.18 -3.87
C LEU A 19 -13.12 -4.94 -3.88
N LYS A 20 -13.14 -6.25 -3.64
CA LYS A 20 -14.41 -7.00 -3.55
C LYS A 20 -15.36 -6.47 -2.46
N VAL A 21 -14.83 -5.82 -1.43
CA VAL A 21 -15.64 -5.24 -0.34
C VAL A 21 -16.00 -3.78 -0.62
N ASN A 22 -15.08 -2.99 -1.19
CA ASN A 22 -15.23 -1.53 -1.30
C ASN A 22 -15.60 -1.05 -2.72
N ASP A 23 -15.23 -1.80 -3.76
CA ASP A 23 -15.41 -1.46 -5.17
C ASP A 23 -15.49 -2.76 -6.02
N PRO A 24 -16.53 -3.59 -5.81
CA PRO A 24 -16.62 -4.94 -6.37
C PRO A 24 -16.66 -4.96 -7.89
N GLU A 25 -17.23 -3.93 -8.51
CA GLU A 25 -17.29 -3.75 -9.97
C GLU A 25 -15.91 -3.62 -10.61
N ASN A 26 -14.91 -3.11 -9.87
CA ASN A 26 -13.54 -2.97 -10.33
C ASN A 26 -12.58 -3.95 -9.64
N ALA A 27 -13.07 -5.02 -9.00
CA ALA A 27 -12.26 -6.02 -8.28
C ALA A 27 -11.47 -6.96 -9.21
N THR A 28 -10.69 -6.36 -10.11
CA THR A 28 -9.88 -7.00 -11.14
C THR A 28 -8.39 -6.93 -10.78
N ARG A 29 -7.62 -7.83 -11.40
CA ARG A 29 -6.17 -7.87 -11.22
C ARG A 29 -5.50 -6.58 -11.69
N ASP A 30 -5.94 -6.03 -12.81
CA ASP A 30 -5.37 -4.80 -13.36
C ASP A 30 -5.61 -3.60 -12.47
N LYS A 31 -6.83 -3.46 -11.91
CA LYS A 31 -7.14 -2.40 -10.95
C LYS A 31 -6.30 -2.53 -9.68
N ALA A 32 -6.12 -3.76 -9.17
CA ALA A 32 -5.28 -4.02 -8.01
C ALA A 32 -3.81 -3.65 -8.25
N ILE A 33 -3.26 -3.99 -9.42
CA ILE A 33 -1.90 -3.62 -9.81
C ILE A 33 -1.78 -2.08 -9.95
N ALA A 34 -2.77 -1.42 -10.55
CA ALA A 34 -2.78 0.02 -10.70
C ALA A 34 -2.78 0.74 -9.34
N LEU A 35 -3.62 0.30 -8.40
CA LEU A 35 -3.66 0.82 -7.02
C LEU A 35 -2.32 0.64 -6.30
N LEU A 36 -1.70 -0.54 -6.40
CA LEU A 36 -0.40 -0.78 -5.76
C LEU A 36 0.73 0.09 -6.34
N LYS A 37 0.70 0.35 -7.66
CA LYS A 37 1.64 1.26 -8.30
C LYS A 37 1.43 2.70 -7.86
N ASP A 38 0.16 3.14 -7.78
CA ASP A 38 -0.19 4.49 -7.36
C ASP A 38 0.19 4.74 -5.89
N LEU A 39 -0.11 3.78 -4.99
CA LEU A 39 0.34 3.83 -3.60
C LEU A 39 1.87 3.93 -3.51
N LYS A 40 2.60 3.12 -4.27
CA LYS A 40 4.07 3.19 -4.31
C LYS A 40 4.56 4.56 -4.76
N ALA A 41 3.96 5.13 -5.81
CA ALA A 41 4.31 6.46 -6.31
C ALA A 41 4.00 7.55 -5.26
N GLY A 42 2.85 7.46 -4.59
CA GLY A 42 2.43 8.37 -3.52
C GLY A 42 3.38 8.33 -2.33
N PHE A 43 3.77 7.14 -1.85
CA PHE A 43 4.75 6.99 -0.78
C PHE A 43 6.14 7.48 -1.19
N HIS A 44 6.57 7.24 -2.44
CA HIS A 44 7.81 7.82 -2.96
C HIS A 44 7.77 9.35 -3.01
N GLY A 45 6.64 9.93 -3.44
CA GLY A 45 6.44 11.37 -3.44
C GLY A 45 6.44 11.96 -2.02
N MET A 46 5.80 11.29 -1.06
CA MET A 46 5.84 11.67 0.36
C MET A 46 7.25 11.58 0.92
N ALA A 47 8.00 10.52 0.64
CA ALA A 47 9.38 10.39 1.09
C ALA A 47 10.27 11.52 0.58
N HIS A 48 9.98 12.06 -0.60
CA HIS A 48 10.74 13.17 -1.19
C HIS A 48 10.28 14.54 -0.68
N ASN A 49 8.98 14.75 -0.53
CA ASN A 49 8.40 16.08 -0.27
C ASN A 49 8.06 16.31 1.21
N ASN A 50 7.84 15.26 1.98
CA ASN A 50 7.44 15.34 3.38
C ASN A 50 7.86 14.06 4.17
N PRO A 51 9.17 13.84 4.37
CA PRO A 51 9.69 12.64 5.01
C PRO A 51 9.24 12.47 6.46
N GLU A 52 8.95 13.57 7.18
CA GLU A 52 8.47 13.53 8.56
C GLU A 52 7.07 12.92 8.68
N LEU A 53 6.19 13.21 7.71
CA LEU A 53 4.88 12.58 7.63
C LEU A 53 4.99 11.07 7.42
N LEU A 54 5.95 10.63 6.59
CA LEU A 54 6.20 9.21 6.35
C LEU A 54 6.65 8.50 7.64
N ALA A 55 7.54 9.13 8.42
CA ALA A 55 8.01 8.61 9.70
C ALA A 55 6.86 8.50 10.73
N LYS A 56 5.97 9.49 10.77
CA LYS A 56 4.80 9.49 11.66
C LYS A 56 3.81 8.38 11.28
N LEU A 57 3.50 8.21 10.00
CA LEU A 57 2.64 7.13 9.51
C LEU A 57 3.21 5.74 9.83
N LYS A 58 4.54 5.59 9.76
CA LYS A 58 5.20 4.34 10.16
C LYS A 58 5.01 4.08 11.66
N GLN A 59 5.20 5.09 12.52
CA GLN A 59 4.99 4.95 13.96
C GLN A 59 3.54 4.55 14.28
N GLU A 60 2.55 5.17 13.63
CA GLU A 60 1.14 4.84 13.83
C GLU A 60 0.80 3.40 13.40
N LEU A 61 1.35 2.94 12.27
CA LEU A 61 1.17 1.56 11.79
C LEU A 61 1.79 0.53 12.75
N ASP A 62 3.01 0.80 13.23
CA ASP A 62 3.68 -0.07 14.21
C ASP A 62 2.90 -0.12 15.53
N SER A 63 2.39 1.01 16.01
CA SER A 63 1.56 1.06 17.22
C SER A 63 0.26 0.26 17.09
N ASN A 64 -0.43 0.33 15.95
CA ASN A 64 -1.68 -0.42 15.71
C ASN A 64 -1.48 -1.93 15.57
N ARG A 65 -0.29 -2.38 15.12
CA ARG A 65 0.03 -3.80 14.98
C ARG A 65 0.28 -4.50 16.32
N THR A 66 0.52 -3.74 17.39
CA THR A 66 0.73 -4.24 18.76
C THR A 66 -0.56 -4.32 19.58
N GLN A 67 -1.71 -3.95 19.01
CA GLN A 67 -3.01 -3.89 19.71
C GLN A 67 -4.08 -4.81 19.09
N GLY A 68 -3.72 -5.67 18.13
CA GLY A 68 -4.62 -6.60 17.44
C GLY A 68 -4.31 -8.07 17.67
#